data_AF-A0A5C6AQ66-F1
#
_entry.id   AF-A0A5C6AQ66-F1
#
_cell.length_a   1.000
_cell.length_b   1.000
_cell.length_c   1.000
_cell.angle_alpha   90.00
_cell.angle_beta   90.00
_cell.angle_gamma   90.00
#
_symmetry.space_group_name_H-M   'P 1'
#
loop_
_entity.id
_entity.type
_entity.pdbx_description
1 polymer ?
#
loop_
_entity_poly.entity_id
_entity_poly.type
_entity_poly.pdbx_seq_one_letter_code
_entity_poly.pdbx_strand_id
1 'polypeptide(L)'
;MLWPIVLPFKITVCLLAGFVLLSVVLALVLRRKALKTFFVATTIAALAFIPLCAGVGSIVDSQRFGVFKYETYADVRDFRIERYLPPHARNITLDKYAMGHRAMYTITLEDLTEYLDQLWADADGQSFVSREDLGHGESIVGEQFDHSFDGLDWPIPESAIHFHSPVQSDGGGADYYFDTRTSTVLQHAGYW
;
A
#
# COMPACT_ATOMS: atom_id res chain seq x y z
N MET A 1 4.63 1.36 -9.19
CA MET A 1 5.23 0.02 -8.86
C MET A 1 4.34 -1.18 -9.27
N LEU A 2 4.91 -2.32 -9.74
CA LEU A 2 4.13 -3.54 -10.11
C LEU A 2 3.79 -4.47 -8.93
N TRP A 3 4.03 -4.03 -7.69
CA TRP A 3 3.96 -4.87 -6.47
C TRP A 3 2.65 -5.66 -6.29
N PRO A 4 1.45 -5.08 -6.57
CA PRO A 4 0.19 -5.82 -6.43
C PRO A 4 0.15 -7.07 -7.33
N ILE A 5 0.83 -7.03 -8.48
CA ILE A 5 0.82 -8.10 -9.49
C ILE A 5 1.88 -9.18 -9.22
N VAL A 6 3.01 -8.82 -8.57
CA VAL A 6 4.16 -9.73 -8.42
C VAL A 6 3.81 -10.99 -7.63
N LEU A 7 3.08 -10.87 -6.51
CA LEU A 7 2.74 -12.04 -5.70
C LEU A 7 1.70 -12.95 -6.39
N PRO A 8 0.57 -12.43 -6.90
CA PRO A 8 -0.37 -13.24 -7.67
C PRO A 8 0.30 -13.95 -8.85
N PHE A 9 1.14 -13.24 -9.60
CA PHE A 9 1.93 -13.82 -10.70
C PHE A 9 2.76 -15.01 -10.23
N LYS A 10 3.56 -14.84 -9.15
CA LYS A 10 4.41 -15.91 -8.61
C LYS A 10 3.59 -17.12 -8.16
N ILE A 11 2.49 -16.89 -7.43
CA ILE A 11 1.61 -17.97 -6.97
C ILE A 11 1.02 -18.71 -8.18
N THR A 12 0.49 -18.01 -9.17
CA THR A 12 -0.11 -18.62 -10.37
C THR A 12 0.90 -19.42 -11.18
N VAL A 13 2.12 -18.90 -11.39
CA VAL A 13 3.20 -19.65 -12.05
C VAL A 13 3.52 -20.94 -11.29
N CYS A 14 3.66 -20.88 -9.96
CA CYS A 14 3.92 -22.06 -9.15
C CYS A 14 2.79 -23.10 -9.22
N LEU A 15 1.52 -22.67 -9.14
CA LEU A 15 0.36 -23.56 -9.25
C LEU A 15 0.30 -24.26 -10.60
N LEU A 16 0.51 -23.52 -11.68
CA LEU A 16 0.48 -24.07 -13.04
C LEU A 16 1.65 -25.00 -13.34
N ALA A 17 2.86 -24.65 -12.88
CA ALA A 17 4.01 -25.53 -12.96
C ALA A 17 3.77 -26.84 -12.20
N GLY A 18 3.21 -26.76 -10.99
CA GLY A 18 2.80 -27.92 -10.19
C GLY A 18 1.77 -28.78 -10.90
N PHE A 19 0.75 -28.17 -11.53
CA PHE A 19 -0.25 -28.88 -12.32
C PHE A 19 0.35 -29.65 -13.50
N VAL A 20 1.25 -29.02 -14.27
CA VAL A 20 1.93 -29.69 -15.40
C VAL A 20 2.77 -30.85 -14.89
N LEU A 21 3.55 -30.64 -13.83
CA LEU A 21 4.40 -31.69 -13.24
C LEU A 21 3.57 -32.88 -12.74
N LEU A 22 2.51 -32.61 -11.98
CA LEU A 22 1.61 -33.65 -11.47
C LEU A 22 0.96 -34.43 -12.61
N SER A 23 0.53 -33.75 -13.68
CA SER A 23 -0.08 -34.36 -14.86
C SER A 23 0.89 -35.30 -15.58
N VAL A 24 2.15 -34.92 -15.71
CA VAL A 24 3.19 -35.76 -16.33
C VAL A 24 3.52 -36.97 -15.46
N VAL A 25 3.69 -36.79 -14.15
CA VAL A 25 3.94 -37.89 -13.21
C VAL A 25 2.79 -38.89 -13.23
N LEU A 26 1.54 -38.40 -13.19
CA LEU A 26 0.36 -39.24 -13.27
C LEU A 26 0.29 -40.00 -14.61
N ALA A 27 0.67 -39.36 -15.72
CA ALA A 27 0.74 -40.04 -17.01
C ALA A 27 1.78 -41.16 -17.03
N LEU A 28 2.94 -40.98 -16.39
CA LEU A 28 3.95 -42.05 -16.26
C LEU A 28 3.43 -43.23 -15.43
N VAL A 29 2.81 -42.95 -14.28
CA VAL A 29 2.23 -43.98 -13.39
C VAL A 29 1.13 -44.77 -14.11
N LEU A 30 0.29 -44.08 -14.88
CA LEU A 30 -0.79 -44.68 -15.67
C LEU A 30 -0.33 -45.26 -17.02
N ARG A 31 0.98 -45.32 -17.29
CA ARG A 31 1.58 -45.81 -18.56
C ARG A 31 1.02 -45.13 -19.82
N ARG A 32 0.66 -43.84 -19.71
CA ARG A 32 0.23 -42.98 -20.83
C ARG A 32 1.44 -42.31 -21.49
N LYS A 33 1.23 -41.72 -22.67
CA LYS A 33 2.27 -41.00 -23.42
C LYS A 33 2.61 -39.67 -22.74
N ALA A 34 3.55 -39.69 -21.79
CA ALA A 34 3.97 -38.54 -20.99
C ALA A 34 4.28 -37.29 -21.82
N LEU A 35 4.95 -37.44 -22.97
CA LEU A 35 5.25 -36.31 -23.86
C LEU A 35 3.98 -35.62 -24.39
N LYS A 36 2.96 -36.40 -24.79
CA LYS A 36 1.68 -35.83 -25.23
C LYS A 36 0.96 -35.12 -24.08
N THR A 37 0.98 -35.72 -22.89
CA THR A 37 0.39 -35.11 -21.69
C THR A 37 1.08 -33.79 -21.33
N PHE A 38 2.41 -33.71 -21.45
CA PHE A 38 3.17 -32.49 -21.20
C PHE A 38 2.71 -31.34 -22.11
N PHE A 39 2.61 -31.59 -23.43
CA PHE A 39 2.16 -30.56 -24.37
C PHE A 39 0.72 -30.11 -24.09
N VAL A 40 -0.20 -31.05 -23.86
CA VAL A 40 -1.60 -30.72 -23.54
C VAL A 40 -1.70 -29.92 -22.25
N ALA A 41 -1.03 -30.37 -21.18
CA ALA A 41 -1.06 -29.70 -19.88
C ALA A 41 -0.43 -28.30 -19.97
N THR A 42 0.65 -28.13 -20.72
CA THR A 42 1.29 -26.82 -20.95
C THR A 42 0.36 -25.87 -21.70
N THR A 43 -0.32 -26.32 -22.75
CA THR A 43 -1.30 -25.49 -23.47
C THR A 43 -2.46 -25.08 -22.57
N ILE A 44 -2.99 -26.02 -21.76
CA ILE A 44 -4.04 -25.70 -20.77
C ILE A 44 -3.53 -24.67 -19.76
N ALA A 45 -2.32 -24.85 -19.23
CA ALA A 45 -1.73 -23.92 -18.28
C ALA A 45 -1.56 -22.51 -18.87
N ALA A 46 -1.11 -22.40 -20.12
CA ALA A 46 -0.97 -21.12 -20.80
C ALA A 46 -2.33 -20.40 -20.97
N LEU A 47 -3.37 -21.14 -21.37
CA LEU A 47 -4.72 -20.58 -21.51
C LEU A 47 -5.35 -20.21 -20.16
N ALA A 48 -5.08 -21.01 -19.11
CA ALA A 48 -5.60 -20.77 -17.77
C ALA A 48 -4.84 -19.69 -16.99
N PHE A 49 -3.68 -19.23 -17.49
CA PHE A 49 -2.81 -18.30 -16.78
C PHE A 49 -3.52 -17.01 -16.36
N ILE A 50 -4.13 -16.31 -17.32
CA ILE A 50 -4.78 -15.02 -17.08
C ILE A 50 -5.95 -15.14 -16.09
N PRO A 51 -6.94 -16.02 -16.29
CA PRO A 51 -8.07 -16.13 -15.36
C PRO A 51 -7.64 -16.61 -13.96
N LEU A 52 -6.66 -17.50 -13.86
CA LEU A 52 -6.11 -17.92 -12.55
C LEU A 52 -5.34 -16.79 -11.87
N CYS A 53 -4.55 -16.02 -12.61
CA CYS A 53 -3.82 -14.88 -12.06
C CYS A 53 -4.77 -13.81 -11.53
N ALA A 54 -5.85 -13.52 -12.26
CA ALA A 54 -6.89 -12.60 -11.80
C ALA A 54 -7.62 -13.13 -10.55
N GLY A 55 -7.98 -14.42 -10.52
CA GLY A 55 -8.63 -15.04 -9.36
C GLY A 55 -7.75 -15.06 -8.11
N VAL A 56 -6.47 -15.47 -8.26
CA VAL A 56 -5.49 -15.40 -7.18
C VAL A 56 -5.30 -13.96 -6.71
N GLY A 57 -5.21 -13.01 -7.64
CA GLY A 57 -5.12 -11.58 -7.35
C GLY A 57 -6.26 -11.12 -6.45
N SER A 58 -7.51 -11.41 -6.81
CA SER A 58 -8.68 -11.05 -6.00
C SER A 58 -8.65 -11.61 -4.58
N ILE A 59 -8.19 -12.86 -4.40
CA ILE A 59 -8.08 -13.49 -3.08
C ILE A 59 -6.95 -12.86 -2.26
N VAL A 60 -5.80 -12.61 -2.89
CA VAL A 60 -4.63 -12.01 -2.24
C VAL A 60 -4.93 -10.57 -1.85
N ASP A 61 -5.62 -9.83 -2.71
CA ASP A 61 -5.97 -8.42 -2.52
C ASP A 61 -6.99 -8.24 -1.38
N SER A 62 -7.93 -9.17 -1.18
CA SER A 62 -8.85 -9.12 -0.03
C SER A 62 -8.18 -9.28 1.33
N GLN A 63 -6.95 -9.79 1.37
CA GLN A 63 -6.14 -9.89 2.59
C GLN A 63 -5.16 -8.73 2.75
N ARG A 64 -4.79 -8.08 1.65
CA ARG A 64 -3.79 -7.00 1.62
C ARG A 64 -4.37 -5.61 1.76
N PHE A 65 -5.59 -5.44 1.26
CA PHE A 65 -6.25 -4.17 1.10
C PHE A 65 -7.52 -4.10 1.94
N GLY A 66 -7.97 -2.87 2.17
CA GLY A 66 -9.06 -2.55 3.08
C GLY A 66 -8.56 -1.95 4.39
N VAL A 67 -9.45 -1.94 5.39
CA VAL A 67 -9.25 -1.24 6.65
C VAL A 67 -8.69 -2.17 7.73
N PHE A 68 -7.57 -1.76 8.31
CA PHE A 68 -6.86 -2.46 9.37
C PHE A 68 -6.69 -1.54 10.58
N LYS A 69 -6.66 -2.11 11.79
CA LYS A 69 -6.44 -1.37 13.03
C LYS A 69 -5.21 -1.93 13.74
N TYR A 70 -4.38 -1.03 14.25
CA TYR A 70 -3.13 -1.33 14.94
C TYR A 70 -2.98 -0.42 16.16
N GLU A 71 -2.39 -0.93 17.23
CA GLU A 71 -2.15 -0.15 18.44
C GLU A 71 -0.94 0.77 18.25
N THR A 72 0.12 0.25 17.62
CA THR A 72 1.41 0.94 17.48
C THR A 72 2.01 0.78 16.08
N TYR A 73 2.97 1.65 15.77
CA TYR A 73 3.79 1.55 14.55
C TYR A 73 4.41 0.15 14.35
N ALA A 74 4.87 -0.49 15.42
CA ALA A 74 5.55 -1.79 15.35
C ALA A 74 4.63 -2.93 14.85
N ASP A 75 3.30 -2.76 14.95
CA ASP A 75 2.33 -3.78 14.55
C ASP A 75 2.04 -3.75 13.04
N VAL A 76 2.35 -2.64 12.33
CA VAL A 76 1.98 -2.43 10.92
C VAL A 76 2.74 -3.37 9.98
N ARG A 77 4.04 -3.57 10.23
CA ARG A 77 4.94 -4.52 9.53
C ARG A 77 4.82 -4.47 7.99
N ASP A 78 4.75 -3.27 7.42
CA ASP A 78 4.69 -3.03 5.98
C ASP A 78 5.59 -1.85 5.64
N PHE A 79 6.76 -2.16 5.06
CA PHE A 79 7.80 -1.17 4.75
C PHE A 79 7.30 0.02 3.90
N ARG A 80 6.23 -0.15 3.12
CA ARG A 80 5.66 0.92 2.27
C ARG A 80 4.88 1.94 3.10
N ILE A 81 4.24 1.48 4.17
CA ILE A 81 3.54 2.33 5.13
C ILE A 81 4.54 2.92 6.09
N GLU A 82 5.46 2.09 6.59
CA GLU A 82 6.52 2.48 7.54
C GLU A 82 7.39 3.65 7.04
N ARG A 83 7.54 3.80 5.72
CA ARG A 83 8.23 4.94 5.09
C ARG A 83 7.53 6.29 5.33
N TYR A 84 6.21 6.29 5.48
CA TYR A 84 5.41 7.51 5.61
C TYR A 84 4.72 7.62 6.98
N LEU A 85 4.74 6.57 7.80
CA LEU A 85 4.09 6.56 9.11
C LEU A 85 5.12 6.90 10.20
N PRO A 86 4.87 7.91 11.07
CA PRO A 86 5.79 8.23 12.15
C PRO A 86 5.92 7.09 13.18
N PRO A 87 7.12 6.81 13.74
CA PRO A 87 7.33 5.75 14.73
C PRO A 87 6.53 5.91 16.04
N HIS A 88 6.21 7.15 16.40
CA HIS A 88 5.45 7.50 17.61
C HIS A 88 3.92 7.42 17.41
N ALA A 89 3.44 7.09 16.21
CA ALA A 89 2.00 6.93 15.94
C ALA A 89 1.36 5.82 16.80
N ARG A 90 0.16 6.10 17.31
CA ARG A 90 -0.67 5.19 18.13
C ARG A 90 -2.11 5.19 17.67
N ASN A 91 -2.88 4.15 18.02
CA ASN A 91 -4.31 4.01 17.65
C ASN A 91 -4.52 4.15 16.14
N ILE A 92 -3.74 3.41 15.36
CA ILE A 92 -3.64 3.56 13.92
C ILE A 92 -4.78 2.80 13.24
N THR A 93 -5.58 3.51 12.45
CA THR A 93 -6.50 2.92 11.47
C THR A 93 -5.93 3.16 10.08
N LEU A 94 -5.69 2.10 9.33
CA LEU A 94 -5.06 2.12 8.01
C LEU A 94 -6.02 1.59 6.97
N ASP A 95 -6.33 2.40 5.97
CA ASP A 95 -7.00 1.94 4.75
C ASP A 95 -5.97 1.75 3.63
N LYS A 96 -5.73 0.49 3.27
CA LYS A 96 -4.70 0.10 2.31
C LYS A 96 -5.32 -0.15 0.94
N TYR A 97 -4.70 0.36 -0.12
CA TYR A 97 -5.06 0.07 -1.51
C TYR A 97 -3.81 -0.10 -2.37
N ALA A 98 -4.01 -0.46 -3.65
CA ALA A 98 -2.92 -0.87 -4.53
C ALA A 98 -1.82 0.19 -4.71
N MET A 99 -2.20 1.47 -4.75
CA MET A 99 -1.32 2.60 -5.09
C MET A 99 -1.01 3.51 -3.89
N GLY A 100 -1.34 3.10 -2.67
CA GLY A 100 -1.16 3.98 -1.52
C GLY A 100 -1.82 3.47 -0.25
N HIS A 101 -1.92 4.37 0.71
CA HIS A 101 -2.74 4.17 1.89
C HIS A 101 -3.28 5.50 2.41
N ARG A 102 -4.37 5.38 3.16
CA ARG A 102 -4.86 6.43 4.06
C ARG A 102 -4.65 5.94 5.49
N ALA A 103 -4.32 6.85 6.40
CA ALA A 103 -4.16 6.52 7.81
C ALA A 103 -4.84 7.56 8.70
N MET A 104 -5.39 7.10 9.82
CA MET A 104 -5.81 7.94 10.94
C MET A 104 -5.10 7.43 12.19
N TYR A 105 -4.44 8.32 12.93
CA TYR A 105 -3.71 7.94 14.15
C TYR A 105 -3.54 9.12 15.10
N THR A 106 -3.14 8.81 16.32
CA THR A 106 -2.80 9.80 17.35
C THR A 106 -1.29 9.95 17.46
N ILE A 107 -0.82 11.20 17.57
CA ILE A 107 0.59 11.58 17.74
C ILE A 107 0.66 13.01 18.30
N THR A 108 1.75 13.40 18.96
CA THR A 108 1.96 14.79 19.34
C THR A 108 2.40 15.64 18.13
N LEU A 109 2.14 16.95 18.17
CA LEU A 109 2.60 17.86 17.12
C LEU A 109 4.14 17.88 17.04
N GLU A 110 4.81 17.82 18.18
CA GLU A 110 6.27 17.77 18.28
C GLU A 110 6.83 16.53 17.58
N ASP A 111 6.34 15.33 17.94
CA ASP A 111 6.80 14.08 17.31
C ASP A 111 6.53 14.06 15.79
N LEU A 112 5.39 14.61 15.35
CA LEU A 112 5.06 14.69 13.93
C LEU A 112 6.01 15.63 13.19
N THR A 113 6.26 16.81 13.73
CA THR A 113 7.13 17.82 13.10
C THR A 113 8.58 17.39 13.09
N GLU A 114 9.08 16.79 14.17
CA GLU A 114 10.43 16.21 14.23
C GLU A 114 10.62 15.11 13.18
N TYR A 115 9.64 14.20 13.05
CA TYR A 115 9.66 13.16 12.03
C TYR A 115 9.71 13.74 10.61
N LEU A 116 8.90 14.75 10.32
CA LEU A 116 8.86 15.39 9.00
C LEU A 116 10.14 16.18 8.72
N ASP A 117 10.67 16.90 9.71
CA ASP A 117 11.95 17.60 9.61
C ASP A 117 13.07 16.64 9.25
N GLN A 118 13.12 15.47 9.89
CA GLN A 118 14.08 14.43 9.56
C GLN A 118 13.90 13.92 8.13
N LEU A 119 12.66 13.67 7.67
CA LEU A 119 12.40 13.25 6.29
C LEU A 119 12.89 14.29 5.27
N TRP A 120 12.65 15.57 5.53
CA TRP A 120 13.10 16.66 4.66
C TRP A 120 14.61 16.83 4.67
N ALA A 121 15.26 16.64 5.83
CA ALA A 121 16.72 16.63 5.94
C ALA A 121 17.34 15.47 5.17
N ASP A 122 16.78 14.27 5.31
CA ASP A 122 17.26 13.06 4.61
C ASP A 122 17.09 13.16 3.09
N ALA A 123 16.09 13.89 2.62
CA ALA A 123 15.87 14.14 1.20
C ALA A 123 16.91 15.12 0.60
N ASP A 124 17.61 15.93 1.40
CA ASP A 124 18.72 16.82 1.00
C ASP A 124 18.47 17.59 -0.32
N GLY A 125 17.29 18.23 -0.43
CA GLY A 125 16.92 19.02 -1.62
C GLY A 125 16.55 18.21 -2.87
N GLN A 126 16.46 16.88 -2.78
CA GLN A 126 16.04 15.99 -3.88
C GLN A 126 14.52 15.93 -4.06
N SER A 127 13.76 16.64 -3.23
CA SER A 127 12.31 16.80 -3.42
C SER A 127 12.03 17.53 -4.73
N PHE A 128 11.08 17.04 -5.50
CA PHE A 128 10.65 17.64 -6.76
C PHE A 128 9.99 19.02 -6.57
N VAL A 129 9.36 19.22 -5.41
CA VAL A 129 8.76 20.50 -4.98
C VAL A 129 9.42 20.92 -3.67
N SER A 130 9.72 22.21 -3.52
CA SER A 130 10.28 22.74 -2.27
C SER A 130 9.28 22.62 -1.13
N ARG A 131 9.76 22.63 0.12
CA ARG A 131 8.90 22.54 1.30
C ARG A 131 8.04 23.80 1.45
N GLU A 132 8.60 24.95 1.08
CA GLU A 132 7.98 26.27 1.16
C GLU A 132 6.84 26.42 0.15
N ASP A 133 7.01 25.90 -1.07
CA ASP A 133 5.99 26.00 -2.12
C ASP A 133 4.76 25.11 -1.86
N LEU A 134 4.86 24.17 -0.92
CA LEU A 134 3.77 23.26 -0.54
C LEU A 134 2.84 23.82 0.54
N GLY A 135 3.13 24.98 1.15
CA GLY A 135 2.30 25.51 2.24
C GLY A 135 2.43 24.71 3.54
N HIS A 136 3.63 24.16 3.79
CA HIS A 136 3.89 23.34 4.97
C HIS A 136 3.64 24.09 6.29
N GLY A 137 2.75 23.55 7.13
CA GLY A 137 2.38 24.12 8.42
C GLY A 137 1.23 25.13 8.34
N GLU A 138 0.58 25.28 7.20
CA GLU A 138 -0.60 26.13 7.05
C GLU A 138 -1.85 25.48 7.66
N SER A 139 -2.73 26.30 8.23
CA SER A 139 -4.04 25.84 8.68
C SER A 139 -5.00 25.81 7.50
N ILE A 140 -5.58 24.64 7.24
CA ILE A 140 -6.58 24.44 6.18
C ILE A 140 -7.92 24.03 6.78
N VAL A 141 -9.00 24.29 6.03
CA VAL A 141 -10.38 23.95 6.43
C VAL A 141 -10.70 22.53 5.99
N GLY A 142 -11.50 21.82 6.78
CA GLY A 142 -11.95 20.44 6.54
C GLY A 142 -12.38 20.16 5.10
N GLU A 143 -13.23 21.02 4.54
CA GLU A 143 -13.76 20.91 3.17
C GLU A 143 -12.67 20.85 2.08
N GLN A 144 -11.46 21.35 2.35
CA GLN A 144 -10.37 21.36 1.38
C GLN A 144 -9.69 19.99 1.22
N PHE A 145 -9.82 19.09 2.20
CA PHE A 145 -9.17 17.78 2.18
C PHE A 145 -10.11 16.60 2.46
N ASP A 146 -11.36 16.85 2.85
CA ASP A 146 -12.40 15.84 3.15
C ASP A 146 -12.48 14.76 2.08
N HIS A 147 -12.50 15.17 0.80
CA HIS A 147 -12.58 14.26 -0.34
C HIS A 147 -11.47 13.20 -0.41
N SER A 148 -10.31 13.45 0.21
CA SER A 148 -9.23 12.45 0.28
C SER A 148 -9.61 11.27 1.17
N PHE A 149 -10.55 11.46 2.08
CA PHE A 149 -10.98 10.49 3.08
C PHE A 149 -12.42 9.99 2.85
N ASP A 150 -13.04 10.35 1.73
CA ASP A 150 -14.36 9.87 1.33
C ASP A 150 -14.49 8.34 1.43
N GLY A 151 -15.65 7.91 1.92
CA GLY A 151 -15.99 6.50 2.14
C GLY A 151 -15.34 5.87 3.37
N LEU A 152 -14.60 6.65 4.17
CA LEU A 152 -14.13 6.25 5.49
C LEU A 152 -14.99 6.96 6.53
N ASP A 153 -15.55 6.23 7.49
CA ASP A 153 -16.32 6.80 8.62
C ASP A 153 -15.40 7.50 9.65
N TRP A 154 -14.36 8.20 9.18
CA TRP A 154 -13.41 8.91 10.02
C TRP A 154 -13.91 10.32 10.34
N PRO A 155 -13.76 10.79 11.58
CA PRO A 155 -14.15 12.15 11.94
C PRO A 155 -13.22 13.16 11.26
N ILE A 156 -13.78 13.90 10.31
CA ILE A 156 -13.05 14.96 9.60
C ILE A 156 -13.01 16.21 10.49
N PRO A 157 -11.83 16.75 10.81
CA PRO A 157 -11.74 17.94 11.64
C PRO A 157 -12.15 19.19 10.85
N GLU A 158 -12.76 20.16 11.53
CA GLU A 158 -13.18 21.43 10.93
C GLU A 158 -12.00 22.23 10.35
N SER A 159 -10.84 22.10 11.00
CA SER A 159 -9.57 22.61 10.50
C SER A 159 -8.42 21.70 10.93
N ALA A 160 -7.35 21.71 10.15
CA ALA A 160 -6.14 20.96 10.43
C ALA A 160 -4.91 21.75 10.01
N ILE A 161 -3.78 21.49 10.65
CA ILE A 161 -2.48 21.94 10.16
C ILE A 161 -2.02 20.96 9.09
N HIS A 162 -1.78 21.45 7.89
CA HIS A 162 -1.37 20.64 6.76
C HIS A 162 0.14 20.57 6.66
N PHE A 163 0.66 19.36 6.61
CA PHE A 163 2.07 19.08 6.38
C PHE A 163 2.25 18.12 5.22
N HIS A 164 3.47 18.12 4.68
CA HIS A 164 3.86 17.29 3.55
C HIS A 164 5.19 16.59 3.83
N SER A 165 5.33 15.37 3.31
CA SER A 165 6.64 14.74 3.11
C SER A 165 7.33 15.35 1.87
N PRO A 166 8.63 15.09 1.68
CA PRO A 166 9.27 15.28 0.37
C PRO A 166 8.48 14.59 -0.75
N VAL A 167 8.47 15.21 -1.93
CA VAL A 167 7.75 14.74 -3.11
C VAL A 167 8.76 14.16 -4.11
N GLN A 168 8.54 12.92 -4.52
CA GLN A 168 9.35 12.26 -5.54
C GLN A 168 8.95 12.74 -6.94
N SER A 169 9.86 12.64 -7.92
CA SER A 169 9.63 13.11 -9.29
C SER A 169 8.48 12.40 -10.03
N ASP A 170 8.05 11.25 -9.52
CA ASP A 170 6.91 10.47 -10.02
C ASP A 170 5.59 10.76 -9.28
N GLY A 171 5.59 11.73 -8.35
CA GLY A 171 4.44 12.10 -7.54
C GLY A 171 4.28 11.29 -6.25
N GLY A 172 5.24 10.42 -5.90
CA GLY A 172 5.24 9.73 -4.61
C GLY A 172 5.46 10.69 -3.45
N GLY A 173 4.70 10.53 -2.37
CA GLY A 173 4.75 11.41 -1.20
C GLY A 173 3.58 11.17 -0.26
N ALA A 174 3.47 11.99 0.78
CA ALA A 174 2.39 11.93 1.76
C ALA A 174 1.97 13.32 2.25
N ASP A 175 0.67 13.46 2.44
CA ASP A 175 0.00 14.58 3.07
C ASP A 175 -0.43 14.20 4.48
N TYR A 176 -0.30 15.13 5.43
CA TYR A 176 -0.64 14.96 6.83
C TYR A 176 -1.50 16.13 7.29
N TYR A 177 -2.67 15.84 7.85
CA TYR A 177 -3.63 16.81 8.35
C TYR A 177 -3.76 16.62 9.87
N PHE A 178 -3.12 17.49 10.64
CA PHE A 178 -3.07 17.41 12.10
C PHE A 178 -4.19 18.24 12.75
N ASP A 179 -5.09 17.58 13.48
CA ASP A 179 -6.08 18.22 14.34
C ASP A 179 -5.48 18.52 15.72
N THR A 180 -5.26 19.81 15.98
CA THR A 180 -4.71 20.29 17.26
C THR A 180 -5.59 20.00 18.47
N ARG A 181 -6.90 19.82 18.30
CA ARG A 181 -7.84 19.59 19.40
C ARG A 181 -7.79 18.15 19.90
N THR A 182 -7.63 17.19 18.98
CA THR A 182 -7.67 15.76 19.31
C THR A 182 -6.30 15.09 19.23
N SER A 183 -5.27 15.79 18.74
CA SER A 183 -3.95 15.21 18.42
C SER A 183 -4.06 14.03 17.45
N THR A 184 -5.03 14.11 16.53
CA THR A 184 -5.28 13.13 15.48
C THR A 184 -4.68 13.62 14.17
N VAL A 185 -4.02 12.72 13.45
CA VAL A 185 -3.57 12.94 12.08
C VAL A 185 -4.44 12.14 11.14
N LEU A 186 -4.93 12.79 10.10
CA LEU A 186 -5.38 12.13 8.88
C LEU A 186 -4.25 12.20 7.85
N GLN A 187 -3.92 11.09 7.23
CA GLN A 187 -2.79 10.99 6.31
C GLN A 187 -3.23 10.32 5.02
N HIS A 188 -2.73 10.83 3.90
CA HIS A 188 -2.86 10.20 2.59
C HIS A 188 -1.47 10.06 1.96
N ALA A 189 -1.12 8.87 1.48
CA ALA A 189 0.19 8.60 0.91
C ALA A 189 0.10 7.79 -0.38
N GLY A 190 0.87 8.21 -1.40
CA GLY A 190 0.98 7.55 -2.70
C GLY A 190 2.26 6.70 -2.84
N TYR A 191 2.10 5.49 -3.37
CA TYR A 191 3.20 4.56 -3.71
C TYR A 191 3.51 4.62 -5.21
N TRP A 192 3.93 5.78 -5.69
CA TRP A 192 4.40 5.93 -7.07
C TRP A 192 5.84 5.43 -7.19
#